data_AF-A0A7V5QC97-F1
#
_entry.id   AF-A0A7V5QC97-F1
#
_cell.length_a   1.000
_cell.length_b   1.000
_cell.length_c   1.000
_cell.angle_alpha   90.00
_cell.angle_beta   90.00
_cell.angle_gamma   90.00
#
_symmetry.space_group_name_H-M   'P 1'
#
loop_
_entity.id
_entity.type
_entity.pdbx_description
1 polymer ?
#
loop_
_entity_poly.entity_id
_entity_poly.type
_entity_poly.pdbx_seq_one_letter_code
_entity_poly.pdbx_strand_id
1 'polypeptide(L)'
;MSAVARAYTSQPEAVTPSSFQPAASAESDRPVDLVHLSRFTMGNRDLEREVLLLFCKQSILFIERLKAAGDDKSWREAALTMKGSARGIGAWEVGNAAFAAEQLTGAEREAQGPAAIKTLEAAMKEACDFIHRILGE
;
A
#
# COMPACT_ATOMS: atom_id res chain seq x y z
N MET A 1 4.50 47.43 -63.42
CA MET A 1 4.39 46.08 -62.84
C MET A 1 4.41 46.19 -61.32
N SER A 2 3.26 46.47 -60.72
CA SER A 2 3.07 46.51 -59.27
C SER A 2 1.98 45.51 -58.92
N ALA A 3 2.27 44.58 -58.00
CA ALA A 3 1.33 44.08 -56.99
C ALA A 3 1.85 42.81 -56.28
N VAL A 4 1.96 42.93 -54.95
CA VAL A 4 1.34 42.05 -53.93
C VAL A 4 1.90 40.63 -53.71
N ALA A 5 2.28 40.36 -52.45
CA ALA A 5 1.78 39.28 -51.56
C ALA A 5 2.90 38.84 -50.59
N ARG A 6 2.95 39.37 -49.37
CA ARG A 6 2.28 38.87 -48.14
C ARG A 6 2.95 37.59 -47.58
N ALA A 7 3.63 37.81 -46.45
CA ALA A 7 4.38 36.82 -45.69
C ALA A 7 3.50 35.72 -45.08
N TYR A 8 3.99 34.49 -45.14
CA TYR A 8 3.59 33.39 -44.26
C TYR A 8 4.80 33.06 -43.38
N THR A 9 4.75 33.44 -42.11
CA THR A 9 5.67 32.93 -41.10
C THR A 9 5.00 31.70 -40.48
N SER A 10 5.61 30.53 -40.63
CA SER A 10 5.17 29.29 -40.00
C SER A 10 5.81 29.21 -38.60
N GLN A 11 4.99 29.16 -37.56
CA GLN A 11 5.43 28.78 -36.22
C GLN A 11 5.41 27.25 -36.08
N PRO A 12 6.37 26.62 -35.38
CA PRO A 12 6.29 25.20 -35.05
C PRO A 12 5.38 24.99 -33.81
N GLU A 13 4.31 24.21 -33.99
CA GLU A 13 3.47 23.76 -32.89
C GLU A 13 4.23 22.73 -32.03
N ALA A 14 4.53 23.10 -30.80
CA ALA A 14 5.07 22.19 -29.81
C ALA A 14 3.97 21.20 -29.37
N VAL A 15 4.06 19.95 -29.82
CA VAL A 15 3.28 18.83 -29.28
C VAL A 15 3.77 18.58 -27.86
N THR A 16 2.96 18.94 -26.87
CA THR A 16 3.17 18.53 -25.48
C THR A 16 2.85 17.03 -25.35
N PRO A 17 3.70 16.22 -24.71
CA PRO A 17 3.29 14.87 -24.35
C PRO A 17 2.20 14.98 -23.29
N SER A 18 1.01 14.46 -23.61
CA SER A 18 -0.08 14.23 -22.67
C SER A 18 0.44 13.31 -21.57
N SER A 19 0.79 13.92 -20.44
CA SER A 19 1.05 13.21 -19.20
C SER A 19 -0.22 12.45 -18.85
N PHE A 20 -0.19 11.13 -18.96
CA PHE A 20 -1.20 10.26 -18.38
C PHE A 20 -1.10 10.45 -16.86
N GLN A 21 -1.88 11.39 -16.35
CA GLN A 21 -2.08 11.56 -14.92
C GLN A 21 -3.04 10.44 -14.52
N PRO A 22 -2.60 9.41 -13.75
CA PRO A 22 -3.58 8.56 -13.12
C PRO A 22 -4.36 9.45 -12.17
N ALA A 23 -5.68 9.36 -12.21
CA ALA A 23 -6.58 10.02 -11.29
C ALA A 23 -6.30 9.51 -9.86
N ALA A 24 -5.26 10.06 -9.22
CA ALA A 24 -5.07 10.01 -7.78
C ALA A 24 -6.05 11.02 -7.18
N SER A 25 -7.32 10.63 -7.16
CA SER A 25 -8.40 11.45 -6.63
C SER A 25 -9.23 10.60 -5.69
N ALA A 26 -8.98 10.80 -4.39
CA ALA A 26 -9.79 10.38 -3.23
C ALA A 26 -9.82 8.91 -2.78
N GLU A 27 -9.24 7.94 -3.51
CA GLU A 27 -9.27 6.53 -3.08
C GLU A 27 -8.08 6.09 -2.20
N SER A 28 -7.02 6.90 -2.12
CA SER A 28 -5.81 6.62 -1.33
C SER A 28 -5.94 6.94 0.18
N ASP A 29 -7.13 7.32 0.65
CA ASP A 29 -7.36 7.75 2.05
C ASP A 29 -8.01 6.66 2.91
N ARG A 30 -8.37 5.51 2.31
CA ARG A 30 -8.96 4.39 3.03
C ARG A 30 -7.86 3.44 3.52
N PRO A 31 -7.96 2.88 4.74
CA PRO A 31 -7.01 1.89 5.24
C PRO A 31 -6.85 0.64 4.36
N VAL A 32 -7.84 0.36 3.49
CA VAL A 32 -7.81 -0.73 2.51
C VAL A 32 -8.33 -0.24 1.16
N ASP A 33 -7.53 -0.44 0.10
CA ASP A 33 -7.90 -0.18 -1.29
C ASP A 33 -8.80 -1.28 -1.85
N LEU A 34 -10.11 -1.01 -1.87
CA LEU A 34 -11.12 -1.96 -2.33
C LEU A 34 -11.11 -2.17 -3.84
N VAL A 35 -10.59 -1.23 -4.64
CA VAL A 35 -10.45 -1.40 -6.09
C VAL A 35 -9.30 -2.37 -6.38
N HIS A 36 -8.18 -2.24 -5.65
CA HIS A 36 -7.11 -3.23 -5.70
C HIS A 36 -7.61 -4.62 -5.32
N LEU A 37 -8.30 -4.73 -4.17
CA LEU A 37 -8.85 -5.98 -3.69
C LEU A 37 -9.75 -6.64 -4.73
N SER A 38 -10.66 -5.86 -5.34
CA SER A 38 -11.59 -6.38 -6.34
C SER A 38 -10.88 -6.86 -7.61
N ARG A 39 -9.82 -6.18 -8.05
CA ARG A 39 -8.99 -6.67 -9.16
C ARG A 39 -8.28 -7.97 -8.82
N PHE A 40 -7.71 -8.07 -7.61
CA PHE A 40 -6.96 -9.25 -7.16
C PHE A 40 -7.85 -10.49 -7.01
N THR A 41 -9.10 -10.29 -6.61
CA THR A 41 -10.10 -11.35 -6.41
C THR A 41 -11.03 -11.55 -7.61
N MET A 42 -10.75 -10.87 -8.74
CA MET A 42 -11.59 -10.89 -9.95
C MET A 42 -13.06 -10.52 -9.69
N GLY A 43 -13.32 -9.68 -8.68
CA GLY A 43 -14.65 -9.23 -8.28
C GLY A 43 -15.47 -10.26 -7.50
N ASN A 44 -14.86 -11.37 -7.06
CA ASN A 44 -15.55 -12.38 -6.28
C ASN A 44 -15.74 -11.91 -4.83
N ARG A 45 -16.97 -11.48 -4.49
CA ARG A 45 -17.32 -10.93 -3.17
C ARG A 45 -17.12 -11.89 -2.00
N ASP A 46 -17.35 -13.19 -2.20
CA ASP A 46 -17.15 -14.18 -1.14
C ASP A 46 -15.66 -14.33 -0.83
N LEU A 47 -14.82 -14.35 -1.87
CA LEU A 47 -13.37 -14.38 -1.72
C LEU A 47 -12.84 -13.07 -1.10
N GLU A 48 -13.33 -11.91 -1.54
CA GLU A 48 -13.00 -10.61 -0.93
C GLU A 48 -13.26 -10.63 0.58
N ARG A 49 -14.44 -11.09 1.00
CA ARG A 49 -14.80 -11.24 2.42
C ARG A 49 -13.87 -12.20 3.15
N GLU A 50 -13.61 -13.37 2.56
CA GLU A 50 -12.75 -14.39 3.16
C GLU A 50 -11.34 -13.86 3.43
N VAL A 51 -10.70 -13.24 2.44
CA VAL A 51 -9.32 -12.77 2.58
C VAL A 51 -9.19 -11.60 3.55
N LEU A 52 -10.20 -10.72 3.61
CA LEU A 52 -10.22 -9.62 4.59
C LEU A 52 -10.34 -10.14 6.02
N LEU A 53 -11.24 -11.10 6.27
CA LEU A 53 -11.38 -11.70 7.60
C LEU A 53 -10.16 -12.55 7.97
N LEU A 54 -9.55 -13.25 7.01
CA LEU A 54 -8.32 -13.99 7.25
C LEU A 54 -7.19 -13.04 7.67
N PHE A 55 -7.04 -11.91 7.00
CA PHE A 55 -6.09 -10.88 7.37
C PHE A 55 -6.30 -10.38 8.82
N CYS A 56 -7.55 -10.04 9.19
CA CYS A 56 -7.87 -9.62 10.57
C CYS A 56 -7.50 -10.71 11.59
N LYS A 57 -7.81 -11.97 11.32
CA LYS A 57 -7.47 -13.10 12.21
C LYS A 57 -5.97 -13.31 12.36
N GLN A 58 -5.20 -13.10 11.28
CA GLN A 58 -3.74 -13.30 11.29
C GLN A 58 -2.97 -12.09 11.84
N SER A 59 -3.59 -10.92 11.92
CA SER A 59 -2.97 -9.66 12.38
C SER A 59 -2.17 -9.81 13.68
N ILE A 60 -2.77 -10.42 14.70
CA ILE A 60 -2.16 -10.64 16.02
C ILE A 60 -0.92 -11.53 15.89
N LEU A 61 -1.01 -12.63 15.13
CA LEU A 61 0.10 -13.57 14.93
C LEU A 61 1.28 -12.91 14.20
N PHE A 62 1.03 -11.98 13.28
CA PHE A 62 2.11 -11.25 12.61
C PHE A 62 2.90 -10.38 13.60
N ILE A 63 2.21 -9.69 14.50
CA ILE A 63 2.85 -8.85 15.53
C ILE A 63 3.60 -9.70 16.55
N GLU A 64 3.02 -10.81 17.00
CA GLU A 64 3.68 -11.73 17.93
C GLU A 64 4.98 -12.29 17.36
N ARG A 65 5.00 -12.66 16.07
CA ARG A 65 6.21 -13.13 15.39
C ARG A 65 7.31 -12.08 15.35
N LEU A 66 6.98 -10.81 15.11
CA LEU A 66 7.95 -9.71 15.17
C LEU A 66 8.49 -9.52 16.59
N LYS A 67 7.61 -9.55 17.61
CA LYS A 67 8.02 -9.42 19.02
C LYS A 67 8.91 -10.57 19.48
N ALA A 68 8.70 -11.77 18.96
CA ALA A 68 9.45 -12.97 19.30
C ALA A 68 10.76 -13.15 18.49
N ALA A 69 11.01 -12.29 17.49
CA ALA A 69 12.17 -12.43 16.61
C ALA A 69 13.49 -12.14 17.36
N GLY A 70 14.28 -13.17 17.61
CA GLY A 70 15.56 -13.06 18.32
C GLY A 70 16.70 -12.49 17.47
N ASP A 71 16.61 -12.61 16.14
CA ASP A 71 17.67 -12.23 15.21
C ASP A 71 17.13 -11.44 13.98
N ASP A 72 18.04 -10.81 13.24
CA ASP A 72 17.68 -9.98 12.07
C ASP A 72 16.96 -10.79 10.99
N LYS A 73 17.28 -12.09 10.86
CA LYS A 73 16.69 -12.97 9.87
C LYS A 73 15.21 -13.21 10.18
N SER A 74 14.90 -13.67 11.39
CA SER A 74 13.54 -13.93 11.86
C SER A 74 12.70 -12.65 11.88
N TRP A 75 13.31 -11.50 12.23
CA TRP A 75 12.66 -10.19 12.16
C TRP A 75 12.25 -9.84 10.73
N ARG A 76 13.19 -9.95 9.78
CA ARG A 76 12.94 -9.67 8.37
C ARG A 76 11.90 -10.61 7.77
N GLU A 77 11.97 -11.91 8.07
CA GLU A 77 11.00 -12.91 7.59
C GLU A 77 9.58 -12.62 8.10
N ALA A 78 9.43 -12.23 9.37
CA ALA A 78 8.15 -11.85 9.96
C ALA A 78 7.58 -10.58 9.28
N ALA A 79 8.40 -9.54 9.14
CA ALA A 79 8.00 -8.29 8.47
C ALA A 79 7.63 -8.53 6.99
N LEU A 80 8.42 -9.32 6.27
CA LEU A 80 8.20 -9.63 4.85
C LEU A 80 6.89 -10.40 4.64
N THR A 81 6.58 -11.35 5.53
CA THR A 81 5.32 -12.10 5.51
C THR A 81 4.12 -11.16 5.70
N MET A 82 4.19 -10.29 6.71
CA MET A 82 3.14 -9.30 6.98
C MET A 82 2.96 -8.34 5.79
N LYS A 83 4.06 -7.86 5.20
CA LYS A 83 4.05 -7.00 4.01
C LYS A 83 3.31 -7.66 2.85
N GLY A 84 3.62 -8.93 2.56
CA GLY A 84 2.96 -9.69 1.50
C GLY A 84 1.45 -9.80 1.73
N SER A 85 1.06 -10.18 2.95
CA SER A 85 -0.35 -10.30 3.33
C SER A 85 -1.11 -8.97 3.20
N ALA A 86 -0.53 -7.87 3.69
CA ALA A 86 -1.14 -6.55 3.65
C ALA A 86 -1.31 -6.03 2.22
N ARG A 87 -0.26 -6.15 1.40
CA ARG A 87 -0.29 -5.68 0.01
C ARG A 87 -1.27 -6.49 -0.84
N GLY A 88 -1.47 -7.77 -0.56
CA GLY A 88 -2.43 -8.62 -1.29
C GLY A 88 -3.89 -8.19 -1.14
N ILE A 89 -4.25 -7.55 -0.02
CA ILE A 89 -5.60 -7.02 0.21
C ILE A 89 -5.72 -5.51 -0.05
N GLY A 90 -4.64 -4.83 -0.46
CA GLY A 90 -4.61 -3.38 -0.63
C GLY A 90 -4.48 -2.58 0.67
N ALA A 91 -4.03 -3.17 1.77
CA ALA A 91 -3.73 -2.47 3.02
C ALA A 91 -2.34 -1.80 2.95
N TRP A 92 -2.24 -0.74 2.14
CA TRP A 92 -0.97 -0.13 1.75
C TRP A 92 -0.15 0.40 2.94
N GLU A 93 -0.78 1.07 3.90
CA GLU A 93 -0.10 1.63 5.07
C GLU A 93 0.52 0.55 5.96
N VAL A 94 -0.19 -0.58 6.15
CA VAL A 94 0.38 -1.75 6.84
C VAL A 94 1.57 -2.31 6.06
N GLY A 95 1.45 -2.42 4.73
CA GLY A 95 2.53 -2.86 3.86
C GLY A 95 3.75 -1.93 3.85
N ASN A 96 3.55 -0.62 4.00
CA ASN A 96 4.60 0.38 4.07
C ASN A 96 5.32 0.33 5.42
N ALA A 97 4.58 0.24 6.52
CA ALA A 97 5.15 0.06 7.85
C ALA A 97 5.92 -1.26 7.98
N ALA A 98 5.40 -2.35 7.39
CA ALA A 98 6.11 -3.64 7.35
C ALA A 98 7.39 -3.57 6.51
N PHE A 99 7.35 -2.84 5.40
CA PHE A 99 8.55 -2.58 4.58
C PHE A 99 9.58 -1.73 5.33
N ALA A 100 9.18 -0.74 6.12
CA ALA A 100 10.13 0.00 6.95
C ALA A 100 10.75 -0.92 8.02
N ALA A 101 9.94 -1.77 8.66
CA ALA A 101 10.41 -2.73 9.65
C ALA A 101 11.42 -3.74 9.07
N GLU A 102 11.16 -4.32 7.89
CA GLU A 102 12.02 -5.37 7.30
C GLU A 102 13.45 -4.90 6.94
N GLN A 103 13.68 -3.58 6.94
CA GLN A 103 14.96 -2.94 6.63
C GLN A 103 15.82 -2.71 7.88
N LEU A 104 15.23 -2.81 9.08
CA LEU A 104 15.97 -2.66 10.34
C LEU A 104 16.86 -3.89 10.61
N THR A 105 18.12 -3.65 10.95
CA THR A 105 19.10 -4.71 11.27
C THR A 105 20.04 -4.27 12.41
N GLY A 106 20.68 -5.23 13.08
CA GLY A 106 21.66 -4.98 14.14
C GLY A 106 21.19 -3.99 15.21
N ALA A 107 22.04 -3.01 15.54
CA ALA A 107 21.75 -2.00 16.55
C ALA A 107 20.55 -1.11 16.19
N GLU A 108 20.27 -0.88 14.90
CA GLU A 108 19.09 -0.10 14.49
C GLU A 108 17.80 -0.86 14.78
N ARG A 109 17.78 -2.18 14.56
CA ARG A 109 16.65 -3.05 14.94
C ARG A 109 16.42 -3.02 16.44
N GLU A 110 17.47 -3.13 17.24
CA GLU A 110 17.36 -3.08 18.70
C GLU A 110 16.79 -1.74 19.19
N ALA A 111 17.25 -0.63 18.61
CA ALA A 111 16.82 0.70 18.99
C ALA A 111 15.42 1.08 18.48
N GLN A 112 15.08 0.71 17.24
CA GLN A 112 13.88 1.19 16.55
C GLN A 112 12.77 0.13 16.45
N GLY A 113 13.07 -1.15 16.67
CA GLY A 113 12.14 -2.26 16.59
C GLY A 113 10.87 -2.07 17.42
N PRO A 114 10.94 -1.66 18.70
CA PRO A 114 9.76 -1.38 19.51
C PRO A 114 8.86 -0.28 18.93
N ALA A 115 9.43 0.75 18.31
CA ALA A 115 8.67 1.80 17.66
C ALA A 115 8.02 1.31 16.35
N ALA A 116 8.76 0.54 15.54
CA ALA A 116 8.25 -0.07 14.32
C ALA A 116 7.06 -1.02 14.61
N ILE A 117 7.14 -1.80 15.68
CA ILE A 117 6.03 -2.66 16.13
C ILE A 117 4.79 -1.81 16.48
N LYS A 118 4.94 -0.71 17.22
CA LYS A 118 3.80 0.17 17.56
C LYS A 118 3.15 0.78 16.33
N THR A 119 3.95 1.21 15.35
CA THR A 119 3.44 1.72 14.07
C THR A 119 2.65 0.65 13.33
N LEU A 120 3.17 -0.58 13.29
CA LEU A 120 2.48 -1.72 12.70
C LEU A 120 1.17 -2.07 13.42
N GLU A 121 1.16 -2.09 14.75
CA GLU A 121 -0.05 -2.32 15.55
C GLU A 121 -1.12 -1.27 15.25
N ALA A 122 -0.75 0.01 15.16
CA ALA A 122 -1.68 1.09 14.85
C ALA A 122 -2.27 0.95 13.44
N ALA A 123 -1.43 0.79 12.42
CA ALA A 123 -1.88 0.64 11.04
C ALA A 123 -2.76 -0.62 10.86
N MET A 124 -2.39 -1.72 11.51
CA MET A 124 -3.15 -2.97 11.49
C MET A 124 -4.53 -2.78 12.16
N LYS A 125 -4.58 -2.08 13.29
CA LYS A 125 -5.83 -1.75 13.96
C LYS A 125 -6.76 -0.93 13.06
N GLU A 126 -6.24 0.11 12.40
CA GLU A 126 -7.02 0.93 11.47
C GLU A 126 -7.58 0.12 10.30
N ALA A 127 -6.77 -0.76 9.71
CA ALA A 127 -7.21 -1.66 8.65
C ALA A 127 -8.30 -2.64 9.13
N CYS A 128 -8.10 -3.31 10.27
CA CYS A 128 -9.07 -4.25 10.84
C CYS A 128 -10.39 -3.56 11.23
N ASP A 129 -10.34 -2.39 11.86
CA ASP A 129 -11.53 -1.61 12.20
C ASP A 129 -12.30 -1.18 10.93
N PHE A 130 -11.58 -0.85 9.87
CA PHE A 130 -12.19 -0.57 8.57
C PHE A 130 -12.86 -1.80 7.96
N ILE A 131 -12.18 -2.95 8.00
CA ILE A 131 -12.72 -4.23 7.50
C ILE A 131 -14.01 -4.60 8.23
N HIS A 132 -14.01 -4.63 9.57
CA HIS A 132 -15.21 -5.00 10.33
C HIS A 132 -16.38 -4.04 10.03
N ARG A 133 -16.11 -2.74 9.91
CA ARG A 133 -17.13 -1.74 9.55
C ARG A 133 -17.78 -2.00 8.19
N ILE A 134 -16.99 -2.37 7.16
CA ILE A 134 -17.55 -2.61 5.82
C ILE A 134 -18.22 -3.98 5.69
N LEU A 135 -17.88 -4.93 6.56
CA LEU A 135 -18.50 -6.26 6.62
C LEU A 135 -19.72 -6.32 7.55
N GLY A 136 -19.92 -5.32 8.41
CA GLY A 136 -21.00 -5.28 9.39
C GLY A 136 -20.77 -6.20 10.59
N GLU A 137 -19.50 -6.40 10.98
CA GLU A 137 -19.07 -7.21 12.14
C GLU A 137 -18.62 -6.35 13.32
#